data_AF-A0A1H3LT22-F1
#
_entry.id   AF-A0A1H3LT22-F1
#
_cell.length_a   1.000
_cell.length_b   1.000
_cell.length_c   1.000
_cell.angle_alpha   90.00
_cell.angle_beta   90.00
_cell.angle_gamma   90.00
#
_symmetry.space_group_name_H-M   'P 1'
#
loop_
_entity.id
_entity.type
_entity.pdbx_description
1 polymer ?
#
loop_
_entity_poly.entity_id
_entity_poly.type
_entity_poly.pdbx_seq_one_letter_code
_entity_poly.pdbx_strand_id
1 'polypeptide(L)'
;MLHFILIIFLLITFAANAAQSVPDTIAERVKVCTVCHDDEDKMGRHAYYPRISGKPQGYLFNQLRNFRDGWRYYQPMAILLENMSDAYLQEIAHYFSTLQPPFPPPEPITMQADEVEMAKQLIHSGHAARDIPACSACHGDTLMGVKPFVPGLLGLSRAYLTAQFGSWRNGGLMRGQTSDCMSKIAQKLTDKEVNTIAKWLATQPASGKPNSITALSSELTHRCSSVLLEEETNNEALNPSPAEQQQIRGAYLTRAGNCMGCHTAPGGWPFAGGRRLSTSFGTFVTPNITPDKETGIGYWSEEDFWQALHQGKSRDGRLLYPAFPYTEYTKVTREDANAIFAYLQSLPTVSQVNPPSEIRFPYNFRPLLAIWRALYFKAGVYAPDQSKNEEWNRGAYLVQGLGHCNACHASRNLLGASSEDDTLTGGKIMGVNWYAPSLISNLEAGSGHWTIEEISELLTTGVSKHAIASGPMATIIRQSLQHLSSEDIRAVAVYLKSIAENERDDTARTHAPVNSAERWEQFAQGRQLYEKYCQECHGTSGEGVPGIYPPLAGNRSVILASPLNTIRSVLNGGYPATTSANPRPYGMPPFQQILREEEIALIVSFIRNAWGNKGSWVTTVDIDRSKESVN
;
A
#
# COMPACT_ATOMS: atom_id res chain seq x y z
N MET A 1 23.19 72.07 -30.43
CA MET A 1 23.06 70.60 -30.35
C MET A 1 23.14 70.19 -28.87
N LEU A 2 21.99 70.10 -28.19
CA LEU A 2 21.88 69.49 -26.86
C LEU A 2 20.90 68.34 -27.00
N HIS A 3 21.36 67.12 -26.75
CA HIS A 3 20.54 65.90 -26.82
C HIS A 3 19.89 65.63 -25.47
N PHE A 4 18.56 65.51 -25.48
CA PHE A 4 17.73 65.04 -24.37
C PHE A 4 17.82 63.51 -24.27
N ILE A 5 18.15 62.98 -23.09
CA ILE A 5 18.12 61.54 -22.80
C ILE A 5 16.74 61.24 -22.19
N LEU A 6 15.96 60.40 -22.89
CA LEU A 6 14.68 59.87 -22.42
C LEU A 6 14.92 58.54 -21.69
N ILE A 7 14.70 58.50 -20.37
CA ILE A 7 14.76 57.29 -19.56
C ILE A 7 13.38 56.62 -19.60
N ILE A 8 13.28 55.45 -20.22
CA ILE A 8 12.09 54.60 -20.22
C ILE A 8 12.16 53.68 -19.01
N PHE A 9 11.29 53.91 -18.01
CA PHE A 9 11.03 52.97 -16.92
C PHE A 9 10.07 51.89 -17.40
N LEU A 10 10.56 50.67 -17.60
CA LEU A 10 9.74 49.50 -17.89
C LEU A 10 9.24 48.90 -16.55
N LEU A 11 7.99 49.18 -16.19
CA LEU A 11 7.29 48.52 -15.08
C LEU A 11 6.99 47.07 -15.48
N ILE A 12 7.81 46.12 -15.02
CA ILE A 12 7.51 44.69 -15.09
C ILE A 12 6.45 44.42 -14.01
N THR A 13 5.21 44.29 -14.45
CA THR A 13 4.12 43.76 -13.63
C THR A 13 4.33 42.27 -13.44
N PHE A 14 4.68 41.86 -12.22
CA PHE A 14 4.58 40.46 -11.81
C PHE A 14 3.08 40.10 -11.77
N ALA A 15 2.61 39.42 -12.80
CA ALA A 15 1.35 38.69 -12.72
C ALA A 15 1.55 37.57 -11.69
N ALA A 16 0.97 37.72 -10.51
CA ALA A 16 0.80 36.63 -9.58
C ALA A 16 -0.05 35.56 -10.31
N ASN A 17 0.56 34.42 -10.63
CA ASN A 17 -0.18 33.26 -11.12
C ASN A 17 -1.19 32.88 -10.04
N ALA A 18 -2.47 33.14 -10.29
CA ALA A 18 -3.55 32.62 -9.48
C ALA A 18 -3.43 31.09 -9.48
N ALA A 19 -3.33 30.49 -8.30
CA ALA A 19 -3.26 29.04 -8.15
C ALA A 19 -4.46 28.42 -8.89
N GLN A 20 -4.16 27.61 -9.90
CA GLN A 20 -5.18 26.95 -10.69
C GLN A 20 -5.93 25.98 -9.77
N SER A 21 -7.22 26.22 -9.55
CA SER A 21 -8.02 25.41 -8.63
C SER A 21 -8.19 24.01 -9.21
N VAL A 22 -7.59 23.00 -8.57
CA VAL A 22 -7.77 21.59 -8.94
C VAL A 22 -9.23 21.20 -8.63
N PRO A 23 -10.01 20.69 -9.60
CA PRO A 23 -11.41 20.35 -9.38
C PRO A 23 -11.57 19.23 -8.37
N ASP A 24 -12.44 19.42 -7.36
CA ASP A 24 -12.83 18.34 -6.45
C ASP A 24 -13.84 17.40 -7.12
N THR A 25 -13.33 16.52 -7.98
CA THR A 25 -14.13 15.53 -8.69
C THR A 25 -13.47 14.16 -8.62
N ILE A 26 -14.27 13.09 -8.70
CA ILE A 26 -13.73 11.74 -8.75
C ILE A 26 -12.82 11.56 -9.97
N ALA A 27 -13.15 12.19 -11.11
CA ALA A 27 -12.36 12.15 -12.34
C ALA A 27 -10.93 12.65 -12.12
N GLU A 28 -10.77 13.77 -11.42
CA GLU A 28 -9.44 14.30 -11.05
C GLU A 28 -8.69 13.35 -10.12
N ARG A 29 -9.37 12.84 -9.08
CA ARG A 29 -8.77 11.97 -8.06
C ARG A 29 -8.35 10.59 -8.59
N VAL A 30 -8.93 10.15 -9.71
CA VAL A 30 -8.60 8.89 -10.39
C VAL A 30 -7.79 9.08 -11.68
N LYS A 31 -7.26 10.27 -11.97
CA LYS A 31 -6.35 10.51 -13.11
C LYS A 31 -5.18 9.52 -13.15
N VAL A 32 -4.67 9.11 -11.99
CA VAL A 32 -3.63 8.07 -11.91
C VAL A 32 -4.06 6.74 -12.55
N CYS A 33 -5.35 6.37 -12.46
CA CYS A 33 -5.86 5.15 -13.06
C CYS A 33 -5.80 5.23 -14.60
N THR A 34 -6.12 6.38 -15.19
CA THR A 34 -6.19 6.56 -16.65
C THR A 34 -4.81 6.60 -17.31
N VAL A 35 -3.74 6.86 -16.55
CA VAL A 35 -2.36 6.74 -17.06
C VAL A 35 -2.10 5.35 -17.66
N CYS A 36 -2.64 4.30 -17.04
CA CYS A 36 -2.55 2.91 -17.53
C CYS A 36 -3.86 2.40 -18.16
N HIS A 37 -5.02 2.84 -17.66
CA HIS A 37 -6.35 2.34 -18.04
C HIS A 37 -7.18 3.36 -18.85
N ASP A 38 -6.53 4.12 -19.71
CA ASP A 38 -7.13 5.19 -20.52
C ASP A 38 -8.36 4.73 -21.32
N ASP A 39 -9.16 5.70 -21.78
CA ASP A 39 -10.40 5.45 -22.53
C ASP A 39 -10.16 4.92 -23.96
N GLU A 40 -8.92 5.06 -24.48
CA GLU A 40 -8.46 4.42 -25.70
C GLU A 40 -7.64 3.16 -25.38
N ASP A 41 -8.10 2.00 -25.85
CA ASP A 41 -7.34 0.75 -25.75
C ASP A 41 -6.01 0.88 -26.51
N LYS A 42 -4.90 1.05 -25.76
CA LYS A 42 -3.57 1.26 -26.35
C LYS A 42 -3.05 -0.02 -27.02
N MET A 43 -2.63 0.08 -28.29
CA MET A 43 -1.96 -1.01 -29.01
C MET A 43 -0.51 -1.24 -28.52
N GLY A 44 0.06 -2.42 -28.76
CA GLY A 44 1.48 -2.72 -28.47
C GLY A 44 1.75 -3.13 -27.01
N ARG A 45 2.88 -2.67 -26.41
CA ARG A 45 3.25 -2.99 -25.01
C ARG A 45 2.20 -2.58 -23.97
N HIS A 46 1.31 -1.65 -24.31
CA HIS A 46 0.23 -1.17 -23.45
C HIS A 46 -1.07 -1.99 -23.56
N ALA A 47 -1.18 -2.92 -24.51
CA ALA A 47 -2.35 -3.79 -24.69
C ALA A 47 -2.57 -4.81 -23.54
N TYR A 48 -1.66 -4.81 -22.57
CA TYR A 48 -1.73 -5.59 -21.34
C TYR A 48 -2.71 -4.99 -20.31
N TYR A 49 -2.90 -3.66 -20.30
CA TYR A 49 -3.79 -2.99 -19.36
C TYR A 49 -5.23 -3.02 -19.90
N PRO A 50 -6.17 -3.68 -19.23
CA PRO A 50 -7.54 -3.76 -19.73
C PRO A 50 -8.24 -2.40 -19.57
N ARG A 51 -9.13 -2.08 -20.51
CA ARG A 51 -10.21 -1.11 -20.29
C ARG A 51 -10.94 -1.42 -18.98
N ILE A 52 -11.23 -0.40 -18.18
CA ILE A 52 -12.07 -0.51 -16.97
C ILE A 52 -13.39 0.27 -17.12
N SER A 53 -13.40 1.31 -17.95
CA SER A 53 -14.56 2.13 -18.30
C SER A 53 -15.72 1.28 -18.84
N GLY A 54 -16.90 1.41 -18.24
CA GLY A 54 -18.14 0.73 -18.62
C GLY A 54 -18.29 -0.70 -18.09
N LYS A 55 -17.33 -1.21 -17.30
CA LYS A 55 -17.49 -2.52 -16.64
C LYS A 55 -18.48 -2.44 -15.48
N PRO A 56 -19.16 -3.55 -15.11
CA PRO A 56 -20.09 -3.56 -13.99
C PRO A 56 -19.44 -3.08 -12.68
N GLN A 57 -20.13 -2.19 -11.95
CA GLN A 57 -19.62 -1.62 -10.69
C GLN A 57 -19.22 -2.70 -9.67
N GLY A 58 -20.08 -3.71 -9.44
CA GLY A 58 -19.78 -4.77 -8.47
C GLY A 58 -18.54 -5.60 -8.85
N TYR A 59 -18.37 -5.86 -10.15
CA TYR A 59 -17.15 -6.48 -10.68
C TYR A 59 -15.91 -5.60 -10.40
N LEU A 60 -15.96 -4.32 -10.77
CA LEU A 60 -14.84 -3.39 -10.57
C LEU A 60 -14.45 -3.29 -9.09
N PHE A 61 -15.43 -3.10 -8.21
CA PHE A 61 -15.20 -3.04 -6.77
C PHE A 61 -14.49 -4.30 -6.24
N ASN A 62 -14.99 -5.48 -6.62
CA ASN A 62 -14.37 -6.75 -6.21
C ASN A 62 -12.95 -6.90 -6.77
N GLN A 63 -12.68 -6.50 -8.00
CA GLN A 63 -11.33 -6.55 -8.55
C GLN A 63 -10.36 -5.62 -7.79
N LEU A 64 -10.77 -4.37 -7.55
CA LEU A 64 -9.96 -3.41 -6.80
C LEU A 64 -9.67 -3.91 -5.38
N ARG A 65 -10.71 -4.39 -4.68
CA ARG A 65 -10.58 -4.95 -3.33
C ARG A 65 -9.67 -6.17 -3.31
N ASN A 66 -9.83 -7.09 -4.26
CA ASN A 66 -8.98 -8.28 -4.36
C ASN A 66 -7.52 -7.92 -4.61
N PHE A 67 -7.22 -6.89 -5.42
CA PHE A 67 -5.85 -6.41 -5.62
C PHE A 67 -5.25 -5.79 -4.35
N ARG A 68 -6.00 -4.91 -3.68
CA ARG A 68 -5.58 -4.29 -2.42
C ARG A 68 -5.25 -5.34 -1.35
N ASP A 69 -6.17 -6.29 -1.17
CA ASP A 69 -6.10 -7.26 -0.09
C ASP A 69 -5.18 -8.44 -0.44
N GLY A 70 -4.66 -8.49 -1.67
CA GLY A 70 -3.73 -9.52 -2.14
C GLY A 70 -4.38 -10.85 -2.53
N TRP A 71 -5.72 -10.92 -2.56
CA TRP A 71 -6.44 -12.03 -3.17
C TRP A 71 -6.10 -12.11 -4.65
N ARG A 72 -6.04 -11.01 -5.39
CA ARG A 72 -5.50 -10.95 -6.75
C ARG A 72 -4.14 -10.25 -6.73
N TYR A 73 -3.12 -10.82 -7.36
CA TYR A 73 -1.78 -10.25 -7.29
C TYR A 73 -1.30 -9.71 -8.64
N TYR A 74 -1.13 -8.39 -8.69
CA TYR A 74 -0.30 -7.68 -9.65
C TYR A 74 0.32 -6.51 -8.90
N GLN A 75 1.64 -6.57 -8.70
CA GLN A 75 2.34 -5.70 -7.74
C GLN A 75 2.03 -4.19 -7.91
N PRO A 76 2.01 -3.61 -9.14
CA PRO A 76 1.67 -2.20 -9.30
C PRO A 76 0.26 -1.85 -8.78
N MET A 77 -0.73 -2.69 -9.06
CA MET A 77 -2.10 -2.47 -8.58
C MET A 77 -2.24 -2.72 -7.08
N ALA A 78 -1.54 -3.72 -6.55
CA ALA A 78 -1.54 -3.98 -5.12
C ALA A 78 -0.99 -2.78 -4.33
N ILE A 79 0.16 -2.21 -4.75
CA ILE A 79 0.76 -1.05 -4.10
C ILE A 79 -0.11 0.20 -4.28
N LEU A 80 -0.64 0.44 -5.49
CA LEU A 80 -1.48 1.60 -5.76
C LEU A 80 -2.71 1.66 -4.84
N LEU A 81 -3.33 0.50 -4.57
CA LEU A 81 -4.59 0.39 -3.83
C LEU A 81 -4.42 0.13 -2.33
N GLU A 82 -3.22 -0.22 -1.84
CA GLU A 82 -2.96 -0.73 -0.49
C GLU A 82 -3.52 0.15 0.65
N ASN A 83 -3.63 1.44 0.38
CA ASN A 83 -4.05 2.47 1.32
C ASN A 83 -5.48 2.98 1.11
N MET A 84 -6.28 2.30 0.27
CA MET A 84 -7.68 2.69 -0.02
C MET A 84 -8.71 1.97 0.84
N SER A 85 -9.74 2.70 1.27
CA SER A 85 -10.92 2.18 1.97
C SER A 85 -11.90 1.51 1.00
N ASP A 86 -12.74 0.60 1.51
CA ASP A 86 -13.80 -0.02 0.71
C ASP A 86 -14.77 1.01 0.15
N ALA A 87 -15.14 2.02 0.95
CA ALA A 87 -16.01 3.11 0.50
C ALA A 87 -15.41 3.83 -0.72
N TYR A 88 -14.13 4.17 -0.69
CA TYR A 88 -13.50 4.85 -1.82
C TYR A 88 -13.37 3.95 -3.05
N LEU A 89 -13.04 2.66 -2.86
CA LEU A 89 -13.02 1.69 -3.96
C LEU A 89 -14.41 1.53 -4.62
N GLN A 90 -15.50 1.59 -3.83
CA GLN A 90 -16.86 1.56 -4.37
C GLN A 90 -17.18 2.79 -5.21
N GLU A 91 -16.75 3.97 -4.77
CA GLU A 91 -16.91 5.22 -5.53
C GLU A 91 -16.14 5.19 -6.85
N ILE A 92 -14.88 4.74 -6.82
CA ILE A 92 -14.04 4.56 -8.03
C ILE A 92 -14.71 3.57 -8.99
N ALA A 93 -15.19 2.44 -8.47
CA ALA A 93 -15.90 1.45 -9.25
C ALA A 93 -17.20 2.00 -9.85
N HIS A 94 -17.93 2.82 -9.10
CA HIS A 94 -19.12 3.50 -9.59
C HIS A 94 -18.78 4.43 -10.76
N TYR A 95 -17.80 5.32 -10.57
CA TYR A 95 -17.36 6.26 -11.59
C TYR A 95 -16.97 5.56 -12.90
N PHE A 96 -16.05 4.59 -12.87
CA PHE A 96 -15.64 3.90 -14.09
C PHE A 96 -16.80 3.11 -14.73
N SER A 97 -17.76 2.62 -13.94
CA SER A 97 -18.92 1.90 -14.50
C SER A 97 -19.88 2.79 -15.30
N THR A 98 -19.89 4.11 -15.07
CA THR A 98 -20.74 5.06 -15.79
C THR A 98 -20.11 5.56 -17.09
N LEU A 99 -18.79 5.41 -17.26
CA LEU A 99 -18.09 5.78 -18.48
C LEU A 99 -18.44 4.84 -19.63
N GLN A 100 -18.74 5.39 -20.82
CA GLN A 100 -19.07 4.61 -22.02
C GLN A 100 -18.23 5.03 -23.24
N PRO A 101 -16.89 4.89 -23.21
CA PRO A 101 -16.09 5.12 -24.41
C PRO A 101 -16.43 4.08 -25.50
N PRO A 102 -16.24 4.41 -26.79
CA PRO A 102 -16.48 3.46 -27.88
C PRO A 102 -15.62 2.21 -27.71
N PHE A 103 -16.10 1.06 -28.18
CA PHE A 103 -15.32 -0.19 -28.14
C PHE A 103 -14.26 -0.20 -29.26
N PRO A 104 -13.10 -0.84 -29.05
CA PRO A 104 -12.10 -0.99 -30.10
C PRO A 104 -12.66 -1.82 -31.26
N PRO A 105 -12.18 -1.57 -32.50
CA PRO A 105 -12.51 -2.44 -33.60
C PRO A 105 -11.98 -3.86 -33.33
N PRO A 106 -12.63 -4.91 -33.87
CA PRO A 106 -12.15 -6.27 -33.74
C PRO A 106 -10.69 -6.45 -34.19
N GLU A 107 -9.92 -7.28 -33.49
CA GLU A 107 -8.55 -7.60 -33.90
C GLU A 107 -8.57 -8.34 -35.25
N PRO A 108 -7.70 -7.98 -36.22
CA PRO A 108 -7.65 -8.61 -37.54
C PRO A 108 -6.94 -9.97 -37.48
N ILE A 109 -7.55 -10.94 -36.80
CA ILE A 109 -7.03 -12.31 -36.66
C ILE A 109 -7.76 -13.23 -37.63
N THR A 110 -6.99 -13.99 -38.42
CA THR A 110 -7.54 -15.07 -39.26
C THR A 110 -7.62 -16.36 -38.45
N MET A 111 -8.78 -17.02 -38.48
CA MET A 111 -9.02 -18.31 -37.79
C MET A 111 -9.43 -19.38 -38.79
N GLN A 112 -9.04 -20.63 -38.52
CA GLN A 112 -9.49 -21.77 -39.32
C GLN A 112 -10.94 -22.14 -38.97
N ALA A 113 -11.65 -22.82 -39.90
CA ALA A 113 -13.05 -23.16 -39.73
C ALA A 113 -13.30 -24.07 -38.51
N ASP A 114 -12.39 -25.01 -38.25
CA ASP A 114 -12.44 -25.90 -37.07
C ASP A 114 -12.20 -25.13 -35.76
N GLU A 115 -11.29 -24.14 -35.76
CA GLU A 115 -11.08 -23.24 -34.62
C GLU A 115 -12.35 -22.42 -34.33
N VAL A 116 -13.01 -21.88 -35.35
CA VAL A 116 -14.24 -21.10 -35.18
C VAL A 116 -15.37 -21.95 -34.61
N GLU A 117 -15.55 -23.18 -35.11
CA GLU A 117 -16.59 -24.08 -34.63
C GLU A 117 -16.34 -24.50 -33.18
N MET A 118 -15.10 -24.84 -32.83
CA MET A 118 -14.69 -25.15 -31.46
C MET A 118 -14.98 -23.98 -30.51
N ALA A 119 -14.64 -22.75 -30.92
CA ALA A 119 -14.89 -21.56 -30.11
C ALA A 119 -16.39 -21.39 -29.85
N LYS A 120 -17.23 -21.47 -30.89
CA LYS A 120 -18.69 -21.33 -30.77
C LYS A 120 -19.29 -22.39 -29.86
N GLN A 121 -18.85 -23.65 -30.01
CA GLN A 121 -19.30 -24.74 -29.16
C GLN A 121 -19.02 -24.46 -27.67
N LEU A 122 -17.78 -24.12 -27.32
CA LEU A 122 -17.41 -23.85 -25.93
C LEU A 122 -18.11 -22.60 -25.37
N ILE A 123 -18.30 -21.57 -26.20
CA ILE A 123 -18.88 -20.29 -25.78
C ILE A 123 -20.39 -20.39 -25.56
N HIS A 124 -21.13 -21.05 -26.45
CA HIS A 124 -22.59 -21.07 -26.43
C HIS A 124 -23.19 -22.36 -25.87
N SER A 125 -22.45 -23.47 -25.88
CA SER A 125 -22.95 -24.78 -25.45
C SER A 125 -22.08 -25.43 -24.36
N GLY A 126 -20.84 -24.98 -24.19
CA GLY A 126 -19.90 -25.58 -23.25
C GLY A 126 -19.49 -26.99 -23.67
N HIS A 127 -19.10 -27.82 -22.70
CA HIS A 127 -18.72 -29.20 -22.90
C HIS A 127 -19.18 -30.06 -21.72
N ALA A 128 -20.41 -30.58 -21.80
CA ALA A 128 -21.07 -31.32 -20.72
C ALA A 128 -20.25 -32.49 -20.15
N ALA A 129 -19.59 -33.28 -21.02
CA ALA A 129 -18.79 -34.43 -20.57
C ALA A 129 -17.55 -34.05 -19.74
N ARG A 130 -17.10 -32.79 -19.80
CA ARG A 130 -16.01 -32.26 -18.96
C ARG A 130 -16.54 -31.35 -17.86
N ASP A 131 -17.87 -31.23 -17.73
CA ASP A 131 -18.52 -30.27 -16.83
C ASP A 131 -17.96 -28.85 -17.02
N ILE A 132 -17.89 -28.43 -18.29
CA ILE A 132 -17.55 -27.06 -18.69
C ILE A 132 -18.86 -26.39 -19.11
N PRO A 133 -19.38 -25.40 -18.36
CA PRO A 133 -20.56 -24.67 -18.77
C PRO A 133 -20.26 -23.78 -19.99
N ALA A 134 -21.31 -23.39 -20.72
CA ALA A 134 -21.20 -22.38 -21.77
C ALA A 134 -20.75 -21.03 -21.17
N CYS A 135 -19.83 -20.33 -21.83
CA CYS A 135 -19.41 -19.00 -21.41
C CYS A 135 -20.60 -18.02 -21.33
N SER A 136 -21.53 -18.09 -22.29
CA SER A 136 -22.72 -17.23 -22.35
C SER A 136 -23.69 -17.46 -21.19
N ALA A 137 -23.69 -18.64 -20.57
CA ALA A 137 -24.54 -18.92 -19.42
C ALA A 137 -24.20 -18.04 -18.20
N CYS A 138 -22.96 -17.57 -18.10
CA CYS A 138 -22.52 -16.65 -17.05
C CYS A 138 -22.33 -15.22 -17.59
N HIS A 139 -21.65 -15.07 -18.73
CA HIS A 139 -21.28 -13.77 -19.31
C HIS A 139 -22.39 -13.15 -20.17
N GLY A 140 -23.55 -13.79 -20.25
CA GLY A 140 -24.71 -13.34 -21.01
C GLY A 140 -24.68 -13.79 -22.47
N ASP A 141 -25.85 -13.83 -23.10
CA ASP A 141 -26.00 -14.23 -24.50
C ASP A 141 -25.25 -13.31 -25.48
N THR A 142 -25.14 -12.03 -25.14
CA THR A 142 -24.34 -11.04 -25.89
C THR A 142 -22.86 -11.03 -25.51
N LEU A 143 -22.46 -11.80 -24.49
CA LEU A 143 -21.11 -11.83 -23.92
C LEU A 143 -20.63 -10.45 -23.40
N MET A 144 -21.54 -9.51 -23.21
CA MET A 144 -21.24 -8.16 -22.69
C MET A 144 -21.28 -8.10 -21.15
N GLY A 145 -21.49 -9.24 -20.48
CA GLY A 145 -21.51 -9.37 -19.03
C GLY A 145 -22.93 -9.32 -18.45
N VAL A 146 -23.03 -9.65 -17.16
CA VAL A 146 -24.28 -9.66 -16.40
C VAL A 146 -24.04 -8.88 -15.09
N LYS A 147 -24.86 -7.86 -14.86
CA LYS A 147 -24.76 -7.06 -13.63
C LYS A 147 -25.15 -7.92 -12.39
N PRO A 148 -24.58 -7.62 -11.21
CA PRO A 148 -23.56 -6.62 -10.94
C PRO A 148 -22.11 -7.15 -11.01
N PHE A 149 -21.91 -8.46 -11.14
CA PHE A 149 -20.60 -9.10 -10.88
C PHE A 149 -19.90 -9.73 -12.08
N VAL A 150 -20.60 -10.03 -13.18
CA VAL A 150 -20.00 -10.77 -14.29
C VAL A 150 -19.54 -9.81 -15.39
N PRO A 151 -18.23 -9.76 -15.72
CA PRO A 151 -17.71 -8.85 -16.73
C PRO A 151 -18.07 -9.30 -18.15
N GLY A 152 -18.10 -8.35 -19.10
CA GLY A 152 -18.12 -8.68 -20.52
C GLY A 152 -16.80 -9.27 -21.02
N LEU A 153 -16.89 -10.18 -21.98
CA LEU A 153 -15.76 -10.82 -22.65
C LEU A 153 -15.38 -10.14 -23.96
N LEU A 154 -16.33 -9.47 -24.63
CA LEU A 154 -16.07 -8.75 -25.87
C LEU A 154 -15.42 -7.39 -25.60
N GLY A 155 -14.61 -6.92 -26.56
CA GLY A 155 -13.82 -5.69 -26.42
C GLY A 155 -12.57 -5.83 -25.56
N LEU A 156 -12.15 -7.06 -25.23
CA LEU A 156 -10.90 -7.37 -24.55
C LEU A 156 -9.86 -7.89 -25.56
N SER A 157 -8.59 -7.53 -25.39
CA SER A 157 -7.51 -7.99 -26.27
C SER A 157 -7.25 -9.49 -26.11
N ARG A 158 -6.80 -10.14 -27.18
CA ARG A 158 -6.41 -11.57 -27.15
C ARG A 158 -5.32 -11.82 -26.10
N ALA A 159 -4.35 -10.91 -26.00
CA ALA A 159 -3.25 -10.99 -25.05
C ALA A 159 -3.75 -10.94 -23.60
N TYR A 160 -4.66 -10.02 -23.29
CA TYR A 160 -5.28 -9.92 -21.97
C TYR A 160 -6.06 -11.18 -21.62
N LEU A 161 -6.94 -11.66 -22.51
CA LEU A 161 -7.75 -12.87 -22.30
C LEU A 161 -6.86 -14.10 -22.04
N THR A 162 -5.83 -14.30 -22.85
CA THR A 162 -4.87 -15.41 -22.69
C THR A 162 -4.13 -15.32 -21.36
N ALA A 163 -3.69 -14.12 -20.97
CA ALA A 163 -3.03 -13.89 -19.69
C ALA A 163 -3.96 -14.18 -18.50
N GLN A 164 -5.26 -13.86 -18.59
CA GLN A 164 -6.21 -14.20 -17.52
C GLN A 164 -6.38 -15.72 -17.38
N PHE A 165 -6.58 -16.46 -18.47
CA PHE A 165 -6.65 -17.92 -18.43
C PHE A 165 -5.38 -18.58 -17.89
N GLY A 166 -4.21 -18.09 -18.30
CA GLY A 166 -2.93 -18.55 -17.74
C GLY A 166 -2.82 -18.31 -16.24
N SER A 167 -3.21 -17.11 -15.79
CA SER A 167 -3.22 -16.77 -14.36
C SER A 167 -4.21 -17.61 -13.54
N TRP A 168 -5.40 -17.94 -14.08
CA TRP A 168 -6.38 -18.80 -13.40
C TRP A 168 -5.91 -20.26 -13.27
N ARG A 169 -5.28 -20.81 -14.32
CA ARG A 169 -4.76 -22.19 -14.29
C ARG A 169 -3.66 -22.39 -13.27
N ASN A 170 -2.78 -21.40 -13.14
CA ASN A 170 -1.59 -21.49 -12.30
C ASN A 170 -1.82 -20.97 -10.87
N GLY A 171 -3.07 -20.69 -10.48
CA GLY A 171 -3.39 -20.11 -9.16
C GLY A 171 -2.85 -18.69 -8.96
N GLY A 172 -2.46 -18.00 -10.04
CA GLY A 172 -1.87 -16.66 -10.01
C GLY A 172 -2.89 -15.53 -9.86
N LEU A 173 -4.17 -15.79 -10.18
CA LEU A 173 -5.23 -14.76 -10.18
C LEU A 173 -5.95 -14.60 -8.85
N MET A 174 -6.11 -15.67 -8.07
CA MET A 174 -6.74 -15.64 -6.74
C MET A 174 -5.88 -16.46 -5.76
N ARG A 175 -5.31 -15.82 -4.73
CA ARG A 175 -4.58 -16.43 -3.61
C ARG A 175 -5.57 -16.82 -2.53
N GLY A 176 -5.49 -18.04 -1.99
CA GLY A 176 -6.34 -18.51 -0.88
C GLY A 176 -7.33 -19.62 -1.26
N GLN A 177 -8.16 -20.05 -0.29
CA GLN A 177 -9.04 -21.23 -0.40
C GLN A 177 -10.45 -20.95 -0.95
N THR A 178 -10.75 -19.74 -1.43
CA THR A 178 -12.07 -19.47 -2.02
C THR A 178 -12.17 -20.09 -3.41
N SER A 179 -13.25 -20.85 -3.62
CA SER A 179 -13.60 -21.45 -4.91
C SER A 179 -13.88 -20.35 -5.94
N ASP A 180 -12.90 -19.97 -6.75
CA ASP A 180 -13.11 -19.14 -7.94
C ASP A 180 -13.68 -20.00 -9.08
N CYS A 181 -14.90 -19.68 -9.51
CA CYS A 181 -15.60 -20.38 -10.59
C CYS A 181 -14.78 -20.39 -11.89
N MET A 182 -14.10 -19.29 -12.22
CA MET A 182 -13.27 -19.20 -13.42
C MET A 182 -12.00 -20.03 -13.33
N SER A 183 -11.38 -20.13 -12.16
CA SER A 183 -10.23 -21.01 -11.94
C SER A 183 -10.58 -22.48 -12.22
N LYS A 184 -11.75 -22.96 -11.76
CA LYS A 184 -12.23 -24.32 -12.03
C LYS A 184 -12.47 -24.58 -13.53
N ILE A 185 -13.03 -23.60 -14.24
CA ILE A 185 -13.27 -23.71 -15.69
C ILE A 185 -11.95 -23.69 -16.46
N ALA A 186 -11.05 -22.76 -16.13
CA ALA A 186 -9.76 -22.59 -16.81
C ALA A 186 -8.89 -23.85 -16.72
N GLN A 187 -8.89 -24.54 -15.57
CA GLN A 187 -8.15 -25.79 -15.36
C GLN A 187 -8.64 -26.96 -16.23
N LYS A 188 -9.90 -26.92 -16.69
CA LYS A 188 -10.51 -27.98 -17.52
C LYS A 188 -10.33 -27.76 -19.03
N LEU A 189 -10.01 -26.53 -19.44
CA LEU A 189 -9.72 -26.19 -20.83
C LEU A 189 -8.28 -26.61 -21.19
N THR A 190 -8.02 -26.89 -22.46
CA THR A 190 -6.66 -27.11 -23.02
C THR A 190 -6.03 -25.80 -23.51
N ASP A 191 -4.72 -25.77 -23.76
CA ASP A 191 -4.04 -24.59 -24.33
C ASP A 191 -4.58 -24.20 -25.70
N LYS A 192 -4.90 -25.19 -26.54
CA LYS A 192 -5.54 -24.97 -27.83
C LYS A 192 -6.89 -24.28 -27.64
N GLU A 193 -7.74 -24.78 -26.75
CA GLU A 193 -9.06 -24.22 -26.48
C GLU A 193 -8.99 -22.79 -25.94
N VAL A 194 -8.09 -22.50 -25.00
CA VAL A 194 -7.91 -21.14 -24.48
C VAL A 194 -7.47 -20.17 -25.57
N ASN A 195 -6.50 -20.57 -26.39
CA ASN A 195 -6.05 -19.73 -27.51
C ASN A 195 -7.17 -19.51 -28.53
N THR A 196 -7.92 -20.56 -28.86
CA THR A 196 -9.06 -20.50 -29.78
C THR A 196 -10.18 -19.60 -29.26
N ILE A 197 -10.57 -19.72 -27.98
CA ILE A 197 -11.56 -18.84 -27.34
C ILE A 197 -11.08 -17.39 -27.34
N ALA A 198 -9.83 -17.14 -26.93
CA ALA A 198 -9.28 -15.78 -26.86
C ALA A 198 -9.19 -15.11 -28.23
N LYS A 199 -8.76 -15.85 -29.27
CA LYS A 199 -8.77 -15.37 -30.67
C LYS A 199 -10.19 -15.04 -31.11
N TRP A 200 -11.14 -15.95 -30.90
CA TRP A 200 -12.50 -15.76 -31.38
C TRP A 200 -13.14 -14.52 -30.73
N LEU A 201 -13.05 -14.39 -29.41
CA LEU A 201 -13.59 -13.23 -28.67
C LEU A 201 -12.99 -11.90 -29.15
N ALA A 202 -11.68 -11.86 -29.41
CA ALA A 202 -11.00 -10.65 -29.91
C ALA A 202 -11.42 -10.26 -31.34
N THR A 203 -11.97 -11.19 -32.13
CA THR A 203 -12.47 -10.94 -33.50
C THR A 203 -13.95 -10.55 -33.56
N GLN A 204 -14.69 -10.61 -32.44
CA GLN A 204 -16.10 -10.26 -32.43
C GLN A 204 -16.31 -8.76 -32.16
N PRO A 205 -17.28 -8.10 -32.81
CA PRO A 205 -17.65 -6.72 -32.51
C PRO A 205 -18.33 -6.61 -31.14
N ALA A 206 -17.92 -5.63 -30.34
CA ALA A 206 -18.60 -5.32 -29.08
C ALA A 206 -19.71 -4.28 -29.31
N SER A 207 -20.96 -4.66 -29.03
CA SER A 207 -22.13 -3.83 -29.35
C SER A 207 -22.43 -2.73 -28.34
N GLY A 208 -21.86 -2.77 -27.14
CA GLY A 208 -22.15 -1.84 -26.02
C GLY A 208 -23.57 -1.89 -25.46
N LYS A 209 -24.51 -2.59 -26.11
CA LYS A 209 -25.88 -2.75 -25.65
C LYS A 209 -25.93 -3.68 -24.41
N PRO A 210 -26.51 -3.24 -23.28
CA PRO A 210 -26.65 -4.08 -22.10
C PRO A 210 -27.54 -5.30 -22.39
N ASN A 211 -27.22 -6.40 -21.72
CA ASN A 211 -27.92 -7.66 -21.86
C ASN A 211 -29.37 -7.55 -21.34
N SER A 212 -30.29 -8.37 -21.87
CA SER A 212 -31.69 -8.47 -21.41
C SER A 212 -31.82 -9.16 -20.05
N ILE A 213 -30.80 -9.92 -19.64
CA ILE A 213 -30.74 -10.60 -18.34
C ILE A 213 -30.12 -9.66 -17.30
N THR A 214 -30.91 -9.27 -16.30
CA THR A 214 -30.53 -8.32 -15.24
C THR A 214 -29.90 -8.96 -14.00
N ALA A 215 -29.97 -10.29 -13.83
CA ALA A 215 -29.35 -11.03 -12.73
C ALA A 215 -29.08 -12.50 -13.08
N LEU A 216 -28.07 -13.12 -12.44
CA LEU A 216 -27.82 -14.56 -12.52
C LEU A 216 -28.95 -15.35 -11.83
N SER A 217 -29.14 -16.62 -12.21
CA SER A 217 -30.02 -17.52 -11.46
C SER A 217 -29.54 -17.71 -10.02
N SER A 218 -30.41 -18.10 -9.09
CA SER A 218 -30.04 -18.34 -7.69
C SER A 218 -28.94 -19.40 -7.54
N GLU A 219 -29.00 -20.47 -8.34
CA GLU A 219 -27.98 -21.52 -8.42
C GLU A 219 -26.61 -20.98 -8.88
N LEU A 220 -26.58 -20.15 -9.92
CA LEU A 220 -25.34 -19.54 -10.42
C LEU A 220 -24.82 -18.44 -9.49
N THR A 221 -25.71 -17.73 -8.81
CA THR A 221 -25.38 -16.76 -7.77
C THR A 221 -24.68 -17.46 -6.62
N HIS A 222 -25.19 -18.60 -6.14
CA HIS A 222 -24.56 -19.36 -5.05
C HIS A 222 -23.22 -20.02 -5.46
N ARG A 223 -23.07 -20.42 -6.74
CA ARG A 223 -21.82 -20.98 -7.26
C ARG A 223 -20.72 -19.94 -7.51
N CYS A 224 -21.12 -18.68 -7.71
CA CYS A 224 -20.22 -17.57 -8.04
C CYS A 224 -20.17 -16.48 -6.97
N SER A 225 -20.90 -16.62 -5.86
CA SER A 225 -20.85 -15.71 -4.71
C SER A 225 -19.58 -15.96 -3.91
N SER A 226 -18.45 -15.51 -4.44
CA SER A 226 -17.30 -15.20 -3.60
C SER A 226 -17.52 -13.81 -3.02
N VAL A 227 -17.93 -13.77 -1.74
CA VAL A 227 -18.08 -12.61 -0.85
C VAL A 227 -19.43 -11.88 -0.89
N LEU A 228 -20.20 -12.04 0.19
CA LEU A 228 -20.78 -10.98 1.04
C LEU A 228 -21.46 -11.65 2.25
N LEU A 229 -20.80 -11.64 3.40
CA LEU A 229 -21.39 -11.62 4.75
C LEU A 229 -20.42 -10.73 5.54
N GLU A 230 -20.83 -9.67 6.23
CA GLU A 230 -21.69 -9.72 7.41
C GLU A 230 -22.71 -8.57 7.44
N GLU A 231 -23.94 -8.90 7.85
CA GLU A 231 -24.90 -7.92 8.35
C GLU A 231 -24.48 -7.54 9.78
N GLU A 232 -24.22 -6.25 10.01
CA GLU A 232 -24.08 -5.70 11.35
C GLU A 232 -25.45 -5.78 12.07
N THR A 233 -25.58 -6.74 12.97
CA THR A 233 -26.67 -6.73 13.95
C THR A 233 -26.41 -5.59 14.94
N ASN A 234 -27.19 -4.51 14.81
CA ASN A 234 -27.31 -3.48 15.83
C ASN A 234 -27.82 -4.11 17.13
N ASN A 235 -26.97 -4.23 18.14
CA ASN A 235 -27.39 -4.50 19.51
C ASN A 235 -27.41 -3.19 20.30
N GLU A 236 -28.58 -2.88 20.87
CA GLU A 236 -28.79 -1.75 21.77
C GLU A 236 -27.86 -1.83 23.00
N ALA A 237 -27.37 -0.66 23.40
CA ALA A 237 -26.37 -0.48 24.45
C ALA A 237 -26.88 -0.88 25.84
N LEU A 238 -26.38 -2.02 26.34
CA LEU A 238 -26.21 -2.28 27.77
C LEU A 238 -24.80 -1.83 28.17
N ASN A 239 -24.62 -1.42 29.44
CA ASN A 239 -23.28 -1.17 29.97
C ASN A 239 -22.44 -2.45 29.87
N PRO A 240 -21.26 -2.44 29.22
CA PRO A 240 -20.45 -3.64 29.04
C PRO A 240 -19.98 -4.17 30.40
N SER A 241 -20.05 -5.48 30.59
CA SER A 241 -19.46 -6.20 31.72
C SER A 241 -17.93 -5.96 31.80
N PRO A 242 -17.28 -6.23 32.94
CA PRO A 242 -15.83 -6.06 33.07
C PRO A 242 -15.02 -6.85 32.02
N ALA A 243 -15.47 -8.05 31.63
CA ALA A 243 -14.84 -8.85 30.59
C ALA A 243 -14.98 -8.21 29.20
N GLU A 244 -16.16 -7.68 28.88
CA GLU A 244 -16.39 -6.94 27.62
C GLU A 244 -15.58 -5.64 27.59
N GLN A 245 -15.45 -4.93 28.70
CA GLN A 245 -14.58 -3.74 28.80
C GLN A 245 -13.11 -4.09 28.56
N GLN A 246 -12.64 -5.20 29.11
CA GLN A 246 -11.28 -5.70 28.87
C GLN A 246 -11.06 -6.04 27.39
N GLN A 247 -12.02 -6.69 26.73
CA GLN A 247 -11.96 -6.98 25.29
C GLN A 247 -12.01 -5.71 24.43
N ILE A 248 -12.85 -4.72 24.78
CA ILE A 248 -12.91 -3.42 24.09
C ILE A 248 -11.55 -2.71 24.18
N ARG A 249 -10.95 -2.69 25.38
CA ARG A 249 -9.58 -2.17 25.57
C ARG A 249 -8.56 -2.98 24.77
N GLY A 250 -8.69 -4.30 24.77
CA GLY A 250 -7.84 -5.20 23.99
C GLY A 250 -7.90 -4.95 22.50
N ALA A 251 -9.10 -4.74 21.94
CA ALA A 251 -9.32 -4.40 20.55
C ALA A 251 -8.62 -3.09 20.17
N TYR A 252 -8.80 -2.07 21.02
CA TYR A 252 -8.15 -0.77 20.88
C TYR A 252 -6.62 -0.91 20.85
N LEU A 253 -6.04 -1.60 21.83
CA LEU A 253 -4.59 -1.78 21.96
C LEU A 253 -4.00 -2.67 20.86
N THR A 254 -4.73 -3.71 20.42
CA THR A 254 -4.34 -4.58 19.30
C THR A 254 -4.26 -3.79 18.00
N ARG A 255 -5.16 -2.81 17.82
CA ARG A 255 -5.13 -1.88 16.70
C ARG A 255 -4.01 -0.85 16.83
N ALA A 256 -3.82 -0.27 18.01
CA ALA A 256 -2.69 0.62 18.31
C ALA A 256 -1.34 -0.05 18.00
N GLY A 257 -1.18 -1.31 18.42
CA GLY A 257 -0.01 -2.13 18.14
C GLY A 257 0.17 -2.59 16.68
N ASN A 258 -0.84 -2.36 15.86
CA ASN A 258 -0.98 -2.85 14.48
C ASN A 258 -0.73 -4.37 14.35
N CYS A 259 -1.23 -5.18 15.29
CA CYS A 259 -0.99 -6.62 15.28
C CYS A 259 -1.48 -7.28 13.98
N MET A 260 -2.65 -6.85 13.48
CA MET A 260 -3.25 -7.37 12.25
C MET A 260 -2.35 -7.12 11.02
N GLY A 261 -1.64 -5.99 10.96
CA GLY A 261 -0.76 -5.65 9.83
C GLY A 261 0.39 -6.64 9.63
N CYS A 262 0.90 -7.22 10.72
CA CYS A 262 1.93 -8.27 10.68
C CYS A 262 1.33 -9.67 10.61
N HIS A 263 0.25 -9.94 11.35
CA HIS A 263 -0.35 -11.27 11.46
C HIS A 263 -1.42 -11.56 10.40
N THR A 264 -1.36 -10.90 9.24
CA THR A 264 -2.23 -11.18 8.09
C THR A 264 -1.40 -11.20 6.81
N ALA A 265 -1.38 -12.35 6.13
CA ALA A 265 -0.78 -12.47 4.81
C ALA A 265 -1.63 -11.75 3.75
N PRO A 266 -1.03 -11.25 2.64
CA PRO A 266 -1.80 -10.84 1.48
C PRO A 266 -2.66 -12.00 0.95
N GLY A 267 -3.97 -11.81 0.84
CA GLY A 267 -4.95 -12.84 0.51
C GLY A 267 -5.24 -13.83 1.65
N GLY A 268 -4.83 -13.50 2.88
CA GLY A 268 -5.01 -14.34 4.07
C GLY A 268 -6.15 -13.88 4.96
N TRP A 269 -6.55 -14.76 5.89
CA TRP A 269 -7.53 -14.42 6.93
C TRP A 269 -6.91 -13.50 7.98
N PRO A 270 -7.68 -12.52 8.52
CA PRO A 270 -7.19 -11.65 9.59
C PRO A 270 -6.60 -12.46 10.75
N PHE A 271 -5.44 -12.03 11.25
CA PHE A 271 -4.73 -12.63 12.39
C PHE A 271 -4.21 -14.07 12.20
N ALA A 272 -4.47 -14.71 11.06
CA ALA A 272 -4.06 -16.09 10.78
C ALA A 272 -2.57 -16.25 10.45
N GLY A 273 -1.80 -15.17 10.42
CA GLY A 273 -0.38 -15.17 10.12
C GLY A 273 -0.07 -15.40 8.63
N GLY A 274 1.12 -15.95 8.37
CA GLY A 274 1.59 -16.30 7.03
C GLY A 274 2.24 -15.15 6.26
N ARG A 275 2.31 -13.95 6.85
CA ARG A 275 2.99 -12.82 6.21
C ARG A 275 4.48 -13.07 6.19
N ARG A 276 5.10 -12.93 5.01
CA ARG A 276 6.55 -13.07 4.82
C ARG A 276 7.22 -11.71 4.98
N LEU A 277 8.15 -11.62 5.92
CA LEU A 277 8.99 -10.45 6.19
C LEU A 277 10.41 -10.78 5.74
N SER A 278 10.75 -10.44 4.50
CA SER A 278 12.11 -10.63 3.97
C SER A 278 13.05 -9.63 4.60
N THR A 279 14.19 -10.06 5.13
CA THR A 279 15.20 -9.18 5.74
C THR A 279 16.59 -9.62 5.30
N SER A 280 17.62 -8.83 5.63
CA SER A 280 19.02 -9.24 5.44
C SER A 280 19.41 -10.52 6.20
N PHE A 281 18.61 -10.93 7.19
CA PHE A 281 18.87 -12.12 8.02
C PHE A 281 18.11 -13.37 7.55
N GLY A 282 17.25 -13.23 6.53
CA GLY A 282 16.35 -14.26 6.04
C GLY A 282 14.88 -13.81 6.05
N THR A 283 13.98 -14.73 5.75
CA THR A 283 12.55 -14.47 5.67
C THR A 283 11.83 -14.98 6.92
N PHE A 284 11.26 -14.07 7.69
CA PHE A 284 10.41 -14.42 8.82
C PHE A 284 8.97 -14.62 8.36
N VAL A 285 8.31 -15.67 8.85
CA VAL A 285 6.88 -15.90 8.61
C VAL A 285 6.12 -15.64 9.90
N THR A 286 5.12 -14.77 9.87
CA THR A 286 4.34 -14.44 11.06
C THR A 286 3.41 -15.60 11.47
N PRO A 287 3.28 -15.91 12.78
CA PRO A 287 2.44 -17.00 13.24
C PRO A 287 0.95 -16.62 13.23
N ASN A 288 0.10 -17.63 13.31
CA ASN A 288 -1.33 -17.47 13.55
C ASN A 288 -1.54 -17.08 15.03
N ILE A 289 -2.29 -16.01 15.27
CA ILE A 289 -2.62 -15.52 16.62
C ILE A 289 -4.13 -15.49 16.89
N THR A 290 -4.92 -16.22 16.09
CA THR A 290 -6.32 -16.53 16.39
C THR A 290 -6.42 -17.56 17.53
N PRO A 291 -7.59 -17.75 18.16
CA PRO A 291 -7.76 -18.72 19.26
C PRO A 291 -7.77 -20.18 18.79
N ASP A 292 -7.28 -20.46 17.57
CA ASP A 292 -7.10 -21.83 17.11
C ASP A 292 -6.15 -22.59 18.04
N LYS A 293 -6.58 -23.79 18.42
CA LYS A 293 -5.89 -24.60 19.42
C LYS A 293 -4.63 -25.26 18.87
N GLU A 294 -4.65 -25.65 17.60
CA GLU A 294 -3.55 -26.42 17.00
C GLU A 294 -2.49 -25.51 16.35
N THR A 295 -2.95 -24.49 15.64
CA THR A 295 -2.10 -23.62 14.81
C THR A 295 -1.98 -22.21 15.36
N GLY A 296 -2.87 -21.77 16.25
CA GLY A 296 -2.93 -20.44 16.84
C GLY A 296 -2.49 -20.38 18.31
N ILE A 297 -3.08 -19.44 19.05
CA ILE A 297 -2.79 -19.19 20.48
C ILE A 297 -3.87 -19.74 21.43
N GLY A 298 -4.77 -20.61 20.96
CA GLY A 298 -5.92 -21.11 21.75
C GLY A 298 -5.57 -21.90 23.01
N TYR A 299 -4.34 -22.42 23.10
CA TYR A 299 -3.81 -23.10 24.29
C TYR A 299 -2.74 -22.27 25.04
N TRP A 300 -2.58 -20.99 24.72
CA TRP A 300 -1.69 -20.11 25.47
C TRP A 300 -2.42 -19.62 26.72
N SER A 301 -1.67 -19.36 27.79
CA SER A 301 -2.17 -18.61 28.95
C SER A 301 -1.84 -17.13 28.82
N GLU A 302 -2.44 -16.30 29.67
CA GLU A 302 -2.03 -14.89 29.83
C GLU A 302 -0.54 -14.76 30.16
N GLU A 303 0.01 -15.70 30.94
CA GLU A 303 1.44 -15.70 31.26
C GLU A 303 2.31 -16.01 30.04
N ASP A 304 1.91 -16.97 29.20
CA ASP A 304 2.65 -17.28 27.97
C ASP A 304 2.65 -16.08 27.01
N PHE A 305 1.50 -15.42 26.88
CA PHE A 305 1.36 -14.22 26.06
C PHE A 305 2.19 -13.05 26.60
N TRP A 306 2.16 -12.84 27.92
CA TRP A 306 3.01 -11.89 28.60
C TRP A 306 4.49 -12.19 28.34
N GLN A 307 4.97 -13.41 28.57
CA GLN A 307 6.36 -13.78 28.34
C GLN A 307 6.79 -13.59 26.87
N ALA A 308 5.88 -13.78 25.91
CA ALA A 308 6.16 -13.48 24.52
C ALA A 308 6.38 -11.98 24.31
N LEU A 309 5.43 -11.13 24.71
CA LEU A 309 5.54 -9.67 24.54
C LEU A 309 6.69 -9.06 25.35
N HIS A 310 6.83 -9.48 26.60
CA HIS A 310 7.74 -8.88 27.57
C HIS A 310 9.15 -9.43 27.54
N GLN A 311 9.30 -10.71 27.23
CA GLN A 311 10.59 -11.39 27.31
C GLN A 311 11.02 -11.94 25.95
N GLY A 312 10.19 -11.87 24.92
CA GLY A 312 10.48 -12.53 23.64
C GLY A 312 10.66 -14.03 23.83
N LYS A 313 9.79 -14.66 24.63
CA LYS A 313 9.80 -16.11 24.88
C LYS A 313 8.47 -16.71 24.45
N SER A 314 8.51 -17.69 23.55
CA SER A 314 7.31 -18.43 23.17
C SER A 314 6.88 -19.38 24.29
N ARG A 315 5.64 -19.89 24.22
CA ARG A 315 5.08 -20.89 25.15
C ARG A 315 5.96 -22.14 25.32
N ASP A 316 6.65 -22.56 24.26
CA ASP A 316 7.58 -23.70 24.29
C ASP A 316 8.94 -23.37 24.94
N GLY A 317 9.12 -22.15 25.48
CA GLY A 317 10.35 -21.64 26.06
C GLY A 317 11.38 -21.12 25.04
N ARG A 318 11.11 -21.26 23.74
CA ARG A 318 12.01 -20.79 22.67
C ARG A 318 12.07 -19.28 22.66
N LEU A 319 13.29 -18.75 22.55
CA LEU A 319 13.51 -17.32 22.33
C LEU A 319 12.88 -16.89 20.99
N LEU A 320 12.23 -15.74 20.94
CA LEU A 320 11.70 -15.15 19.72
C LEU A 320 12.76 -14.24 19.10
N TYR A 321 12.77 -14.14 17.78
CA TYR A 321 13.63 -13.19 17.08
C TYR A 321 13.04 -11.78 17.21
N PRO A 322 13.87 -10.72 17.26
CA PRO A 322 13.41 -9.33 17.40
C PRO A 322 12.64 -8.79 16.19
N ALA A 323 12.46 -9.61 15.13
CA ALA A 323 11.45 -9.37 14.10
C ALA A 323 10.03 -9.35 14.67
N PHE A 324 9.80 -10.06 15.79
CA PHE A 324 8.70 -9.77 16.69
C PHE A 324 9.20 -8.66 17.64
N PRO A 325 8.59 -7.47 17.66
CA PRO A 325 9.14 -6.28 18.33
C PRO A 325 8.97 -6.33 19.86
N TYR A 326 9.40 -7.43 20.49
CA TYR A 326 9.39 -7.62 21.94
C TYR A 326 10.39 -6.68 22.64
N THR A 327 11.37 -6.15 21.91
CA THR A 327 12.29 -5.11 22.42
C THR A 327 11.56 -3.81 22.72
N GLU A 328 10.43 -3.57 22.04
CA GLU A 328 9.53 -2.44 22.25
C GLU A 328 8.35 -2.84 23.14
N TYR A 329 7.71 -3.98 22.85
CA TYR A 329 6.55 -4.47 23.61
C TYR A 329 6.88 -4.80 25.08
N THR A 330 8.16 -4.93 25.44
CA THR A 330 8.55 -4.97 26.85
C THR A 330 8.12 -3.74 27.64
N LYS A 331 7.76 -2.61 27.01
CA LYS A 331 7.25 -1.43 27.72
C LYS A 331 5.78 -1.55 28.13
N VAL A 332 5.03 -2.47 27.53
CA VAL A 332 3.55 -2.61 27.67
C VAL A 332 3.17 -3.10 29.06
N THR A 333 2.16 -2.52 29.71
CA THR A 333 1.78 -2.98 31.06
C THR A 333 1.17 -4.38 31.04
N ARG A 334 1.17 -5.07 32.20
CA ARG A 334 0.56 -6.41 32.30
C ARG A 334 -0.93 -6.37 32.00
N GLU A 335 -1.59 -5.32 32.45
CA GLU A 335 -3.02 -5.09 32.24
C GLU A 335 -3.33 -4.95 30.74
N ASP A 336 -2.51 -4.20 30.01
CA ASP A 336 -2.67 -3.99 28.56
C ASP A 336 -2.37 -5.27 27.78
N ALA A 337 -1.34 -6.04 28.16
CA ALA A 337 -1.05 -7.34 27.57
C ALA A 337 -2.20 -8.33 27.77
N ASN A 338 -2.75 -8.40 28.99
CA ASN A 338 -3.90 -9.25 29.30
C ASN A 338 -5.16 -8.82 28.53
N ALA A 339 -5.39 -7.51 28.35
CA ALA A 339 -6.50 -7.00 27.55
C ALA A 339 -6.37 -7.41 26.08
N ILE A 340 -5.19 -7.23 25.48
CA ILE A 340 -4.90 -7.69 24.11
C ILE A 340 -5.16 -9.19 23.99
N PHE A 341 -4.65 -9.99 24.93
CA PHE A 341 -4.86 -11.43 24.93
C PHE A 341 -6.35 -11.81 24.98
N ALA A 342 -7.12 -11.17 25.87
CA ALA A 342 -8.55 -11.41 26.00
C ALA A 342 -9.31 -11.11 24.69
N TYR A 343 -8.94 -10.04 23.99
CA TYR A 343 -9.51 -9.73 22.66
C TYR A 343 -9.10 -10.75 21.59
N LEU A 344 -7.83 -11.14 21.53
CA LEU A 344 -7.39 -12.15 20.56
C LEU A 344 -8.09 -13.50 20.80
N GLN A 345 -8.34 -13.86 22.06
CA GLN A 345 -9.09 -15.08 22.40
C GLN A 345 -10.58 -15.00 22.04
N SER A 346 -11.15 -13.81 21.84
CA SER A 346 -12.54 -13.64 21.41
C SER A 346 -12.74 -13.62 19.89
N LEU A 347 -11.66 -13.65 19.10
CA LEU A 347 -11.73 -13.61 17.64
C LEU A 347 -12.27 -14.94 17.05
N PRO A 348 -12.79 -14.91 15.81
CA PRO A 348 -13.04 -16.12 15.05
C PRO A 348 -11.78 -16.99 14.94
N THR A 349 -11.97 -18.30 15.13
CA THR A 349 -10.90 -19.28 15.01
C THR A 349 -10.57 -19.53 13.54
N VAL A 350 -9.29 -19.46 13.16
CA VAL A 350 -8.82 -19.85 11.83
C VAL A 350 -7.74 -20.91 11.97
N SER A 351 -7.99 -22.13 11.50
CA SER A 351 -6.98 -23.17 11.44
C SER A 351 -6.08 -22.96 10.22
N GLN A 352 -4.85 -22.47 10.43
CA GLN A 352 -3.88 -22.20 9.38
C GLN A 352 -2.46 -22.54 9.82
N VAL A 353 -1.91 -23.60 9.23
CA VAL A 353 -0.49 -23.94 9.37
C VAL A 353 0.33 -23.02 8.47
N ASN A 354 1.18 -22.20 9.08
CA ASN A 354 2.09 -21.32 8.36
C ASN A 354 3.44 -22.03 8.11
N PRO A 355 4.09 -21.80 6.95
CA PRO A 355 5.42 -22.35 6.70
C PRO A 355 6.44 -21.79 7.70
N PRO A 356 7.50 -22.54 8.03
CA PRO A 356 8.54 -22.07 8.93
C PRO A 356 9.31 -20.88 8.32
N SER A 357 9.87 -20.04 9.19
CA SER A 357 10.80 -18.99 8.78
C SER A 357 12.09 -19.56 8.17
N GLU A 358 12.56 -18.93 7.10
CA GLU A 358 13.78 -19.29 6.37
C GLU A 358 14.91 -18.35 6.79
N ILE A 359 15.57 -18.68 7.90
CA ILE A 359 16.63 -17.87 8.49
C ILE A 359 17.98 -18.40 8.03
N ARG A 360 18.85 -17.52 7.52
CA ARG A 360 20.15 -17.92 6.97
C ARG A 360 21.18 -18.09 8.08
N PHE A 361 22.11 -19.03 7.93
CA PHE A 361 23.29 -19.09 8.80
C PHE A 361 24.09 -17.78 8.67
N PRO A 362 24.61 -17.21 9.77
CA PRO A 362 24.64 -17.74 11.14
C PRO A 362 23.41 -17.47 12.01
N TYR A 363 22.44 -16.68 11.55
CA TYR A 363 21.30 -16.20 12.35
C TYR A 363 20.30 -17.30 12.76
N ASN A 364 20.32 -18.46 12.10
CA ASN A 364 19.52 -19.63 12.48
C ASN A 364 20.04 -20.34 13.75
N PHE A 365 21.27 -20.07 14.18
CA PHE A 365 21.85 -20.70 15.38
C PHE A 365 21.40 -19.99 16.66
N ARG A 366 20.41 -20.58 17.35
CA ARG A 366 19.72 -20.00 18.53
C ARG A 366 20.62 -19.52 19.67
N PRO A 367 21.75 -20.15 20.02
CA PRO A 367 22.63 -19.62 21.05
C PRO A 367 23.16 -18.22 20.75
N LEU A 368 23.36 -17.86 19.47
CA LEU A 368 23.77 -16.49 19.10
C LEU A 368 22.68 -15.47 19.41
N LEU A 369 21.40 -15.85 19.34
CA LEU A 369 20.30 -15.00 19.75
C LEU A 369 20.30 -14.75 21.27
N ALA A 370 20.70 -15.73 22.08
CA ALA A 370 20.85 -15.53 23.51
C ALA A 370 21.97 -14.53 23.83
N ILE A 371 23.11 -14.62 23.12
CA ILE A 371 24.21 -13.65 23.22
C ILE A 371 23.75 -12.25 22.79
N TRP A 372 23.08 -12.17 21.63
CA TRP A 372 22.53 -10.91 21.12
C TRP A 372 21.60 -10.25 22.16
N ARG A 373 20.73 -11.03 22.80
CA ARG A 373 19.84 -10.53 23.85
C ARG A 373 20.60 -10.01 25.06
N ALA A 374 21.64 -10.71 25.52
CA ALA A 374 22.45 -10.27 26.65
C ALA A 374 23.16 -8.93 26.38
N LEU A 375 23.46 -8.63 25.11
CA LEU A 375 24.11 -7.38 24.69
C LEU A 375 23.13 -6.24 24.44
N TYR A 376 21.95 -6.52 23.88
CA TYR A 376 21.09 -5.49 23.29
C TYR A 376 19.66 -5.41 23.86
N PHE A 377 19.19 -6.40 24.63
CA PHE A 377 17.82 -6.41 25.14
C PHE A 377 17.73 -5.95 26.59
N LYS A 378 16.97 -4.87 26.83
CA LYS A 378 16.65 -4.34 28.15
C LYS A 378 15.17 -4.55 28.46
N ALA A 379 14.86 -5.58 29.23
CA ALA A 379 13.49 -5.85 29.65
C ALA A 379 13.02 -4.85 30.72
N GLY A 380 11.78 -4.39 30.60
CA GLY A 380 11.10 -3.62 31.64
C GLY A 380 9.90 -2.84 31.12
N VAL A 381 8.80 -2.90 31.89
CA VAL A 381 7.60 -2.06 31.68
C VAL A 381 8.01 -0.59 31.66
N TYR A 382 7.29 0.22 30.88
CA TYR A 382 7.48 1.66 30.87
C TYR A 382 7.39 2.24 32.29
N ALA A 383 8.42 2.98 32.67
CA ALA A 383 8.47 3.71 33.93
C ALA A 383 8.27 5.21 33.63
N PRO A 384 7.23 5.86 34.18
CA PRO A 384 7.01 7.28 33.94
C PRO A 384 8.18 8.16 34.41
N ASP A 385 8.61 9.05 33.53
CA ASP A 385 9.55 10.12 33.84
C ASP A 385 8.87 11.14 34.75
N GLN A 386 9.35 11.23 35.99
CA GLN A 386 8.81 12.10 37.04
C GLN A 386 9.03 13.59 36.74
N SER A 387 9.92 13.94 35.80
CA SER A 387 10.13 15.31 35.33
C SER A 387 9.11 15.76 34.28
N LYS A 388 8.28 14.83 33.78
CA LYS A 388 7.32 15.04 32.70
C LYS A 388 5.89 14.87 33.22
N ASN A 389 4.94 15.50 32.54
CA ASN A 389 3.52 15.36 32.87
C ASN A 389 2.96 14.01 32.38
N GLU A 390 1.72 13.71 32.77
CA GLU A 390 1.04 12.46 32.41
C GLU A 390 0.85 12.30 30.90
N GLU A 391 0.43 13.37 30.21
CA GLU A 391 0.22 13.37 28.75
C GLU A 391 1.51 13.02 27.98
N TRP A 392 2.65 13.60 28.37
CA TRP A 392 3.93 13.27 27.77
C TRP A 392 4.32 11.81 28.01
N ASN A 393 4.14 11.33 29.25
CA ASN A 393 4.41 9.93 29.61
C ASN A 393 3.51 8.95 28.86
N ARG A 394 2.25 9.32 28.62
CA ARG A 394 1.33 8.54 27.79
C ARG A 394 1.81 8.47 26.35
N GLY A 395 2.28 9.59 25.79
CA GLY A 395 2.87 9.63 24.45
C GLY A 395 4.12 8.76 24.33
N ALA A 396 5.03 8.88 25.30
CA ALA A 396 6.24 8.06 25.37
C ALA A 396 5.91 6.56 25.46
N TYR A 397 4.96 6.16 26.31
CA TYR A 397 4.48 4.79 26.43
C TYR A 397 3.98 4.23 25.09
N LEU A 398 3.15 5.01 24.37
CA LEU A 398 2.61 4.59 23.09
C LEU A 398 3.69 4.51 22.01
N VAL A 399 4.59 5.50 21.94
CA VAL A 399 5.64 5.56 20.91
C VAL A 399 6.71 4.49 21.11
N GLN A 400 7.14 4.24 22.35
CA GLN A 400 8.20 3.27 22.68
C GLN A 400 7.66 1.84 22.89
N GLY A 401 6.38 1.70 23.21
CA GLY A 401 5.71 0.42 23.46
C GLY A 401 4.93 -0.08 22.26
N LEU A 402 3.59 -0.05 22.34
CA LEU A 402 2.72 -0.65 21.31
C LEU A 402 2.88 -0.01 19.93
N GLY A 403 3.06 1.30 19.84
CA GLY A 403 3.30 1.98 18.57
C GLY A 403 4.65 1.65 17.93
N HIS A 404 5.60 1.11 18.71
CA HIS A 404 6.93 0.64 18.29
C HIS A 404 7.61 1.54 17.26
N CYS A 405 7.51 2.87 17.40
CA CYS A 405 7.98 3.79 16.35
C CYS A 405 9.49 3.62 16.10
N ASN A 406 10.25 3.31 17.15
CA ASN A 406 11.68 2.97 17.09
C ASN A 406 11.98 1.69 16.29
N ALA A 407 11.01 0.78 16.11
CA ALA A 407 11.20 -0.40 15.27
C ALA A 407 11.50 -0.01 13.81
N CYS A 408 10.97 1.12 13.34
CA CYS A 408 11.23 1.68 12.01
C CYS A 408 12.16 2.91 12.06
N HIS A 409 11.92 3.84 12.99
CA HIS A 409 12.58 5.15 13.05
C HIS A 409 13.85 5.17 13.91
N ALA A 410 14.49 4.03 14.17
CA ALA A 410 15.81 3.97 14.79
C ALA A 410 16.84 3.36 13.84
N SER A 411 18.07 3.85 13.89
CA SER A 411 19.17 3.25 13.15
C SER A 411 19.50 1.88 13.72
N ARG A 412 19.75 0.90 12.84
CA ARG A 412 20.13 -0.46 13.20
C ARG A 412 21.59 -0.73 12.82
N ASN A 413 22.33 -1.36 13.72
CA ASN A 413 23.68 -1.84 13.45
C ASN A 413 23.66 -3.09 12.55
N LEU A 414 24.85 -3.57 12.15
CA LEU A 414 25.00 -4.75 11.28
C LEU A 414 24.41 -6.05 11.87
N LEU A 415 24.19 -6.11 13.19
CA LEU A 415 23.56 -7.23 13.89
C LEU A 415 22.05 -7.04 14.06
N GLY A 416 21.46 -5.99 13.48
CA GLY A 416 20.03 -5.70 13.50
C GLY A 416 19.54 -5.06 14.81
N ALA A 417 20.42 -4.82 15.78
CA ALA A 417 20.07 -4.13 17.01
C ALA A 417 19.98 -2.62 16.79
N SER A 418 19.03 -1.97 17.44
CA SER A 418 18.93 -0.52 17.49
C SER A 418 20.20 0.05 18.12
N SER A 419 20.83 1.04 17.47
CA SER A 419 22.19 1.48 17.81
C SER A 419 22.27 2.30 19.10
N GLU A 420 21.14 2.86 19.56
CA GLU A 420 21.02 3.69 20.77
C GLU A 420 19.64 3.41 21.41
N ASP A 421 19.57 3.38 22.75
CA ASP A 421 18.35 3.04 23.49
C ASP A 421 17.23 4.04 23.17
N ASP A 422 16.16 3.56 22.51
CA ASP A 422 14.90 4.29 22.28
C ASP A 422 14.99 5.62 21.49
N THR A 423 16.16 5.96 20.93
CA THR A 423 16.34 7.18 20.12
C THR A 423 15.81 7.01 18.70
N LEU A 424 14.99 7.95 18.23
CA LEU A 424 14.34 7.91 16.92
C LEU A 424 15.20 8.60 15.84
N THR A 425 16.43 8.13 15.67
CA THR A 425 17.47 8.70 14.80
C THR A 425 17.26 8.47 13.30
N GLY A 426 16.29 7.65 12.91
CA GLY A 426 16.01 7.29 11.53
C GLY A 426 16.90 6.17 10.98
N GLY A 427 16.46 5.54 9.89
CA GLY A 427 17.19 4.43 9.29
C GLY A 427 16.48 3.78 8.11
N LYS A 428 17.21 2.95 7.36
CA LYS A 428 16.61 2.10 6.33
C LYS A 428 15.78 1.01 7.01
N ILE A 429 14.49 0.92 6.67
CA ILE A 429 13.61 -0.13 7.17
C ILE A 429 14.01 -1.43 6.47
N MET A 430 14.38 -2.44 7.27
CA MET A 430 14.79 -3.73 6.73
C MET A 430 13.62 -4.37 5.97
N GLY A 431 13.89 -4.88 4.76
CA GLY A 431 12.94 -5.69 4.02
C GLY A 431 11.91 -4.99 3.16
N VAL A 432 11.66 -3.70 3.41
CA VAL A 432 10.64 -2.93 2.65
C VAL A 432 11.24 -1.84 1.76
N ASN A 433 12.56 -1.65 1.76
CA ASN A 433 13.29 -0.66 0.96
C ASN A 433 12.71 0.75 1.02
N TRP A 434 12.27 1.14 2.21
CA TRP A 434 11.92 2.51 2.56
C TRP A 434 12.91 3.03 3.59
N TYR A 435 13.13 4.33 3.60
CA TYR A 435 13.88 5.01 4.64
C TYR A 435 12.89 5.64 5.62
N ALA A 436 12.95 5.25 6.89
CA ALA A 436 12.22 5.91 7.97
C ALA A 436 13.05 7.10 8.42
N PRO A 437 12.62 8.35 8.18
CA PRO A 437 13.44 9.50 8.53
C PRO A 437 13.50 9.70 10.05
N SER A 438 14.56 10.35 10.53
CA SER A 438 14.73 10.72 11.93
C SER A 438 13.53 11.53 12.45
N LEU A 439 12.98 11.12 13.59
CA LEU A 439 11.90 11.87 14.27
C LEU A 439 12.45 12.90 15.26
N ILE A 440 13.77 12.94 15.48
CA ILE A 440 14.43 13.94 16.32
C ILE A 440 15.07 15.07 15.48
N SER A 441 15.47 14.78 14.24
CA SER A 441 16.08 15.80 13.36
C SER A 441 15.03 16.59 12.59
N ASN A 442 15.00 17.92 12.78
CA ASN A 442 14.12 18.82 12.03
C ASN A 442 14.46 18.92 10.53
N LEU A 443 15.67 18.49 10.12
CA LEU A 443 16.02 18.33 8.70
C LEU A 443 15.33 17.13 8.04
N GLU A 444 14.86 16.18 8.84
CA GLU A 444 14.20 14.95 8.38
C GLU A 444 12.70 14.97 8.73
N ALA A 445 12.23 14.06 9.59
CA ALA A 445 10.83 13.98 9.99
C ALA A 445 10.55 14.61 11.36
N GLY A 446 11.55 15.15 12.05
CA GLY A 446 11.39 15.87 13.31
C GLY A 446 10.36 16.99 13.20
N SER A 447 9.56 17.13 14.26
CA SER A 447 8.40 18.02 14.31
C SER A 447 8.49 19.03 15.44
N GLY A 448 9.72 19.40 15.85
CA GLY A 448 9.94 20.29 17.00
C GLY A 448 9.31 21.67 16.79
N HIS A 449 9.29 22.17 15.55
CA HIS A 449 8.72 23.48 15.20
C HIS A 449 7.23 23.46 14.83
N TRP A 450 6.59 22.29 14.80
CA TRP A 450 5.18 22.16 14.43
C TRP A 450 4.29 22.39 15.65
N THR A 451 3.03 22.75 15.44
CA THR A 451 2.03 22.70 16.52
C THR A 451 1.63 21.26 16.83
N ILE A 452 1.07 21.03 18.01
CA ILE A 452 0.57 19.69 18.39
C ILE A 452 -0.56 19.26 17.45
N GLU A 453 -1.38 20.22 17.02
CA GLU A 453 -2.50 20.02 16.10
C GLU A 453 -2.01 19.60 14.71
N GLU A 454 -0.93 20.20 14.20
CA GLU A 454 -0.34 19.84 12.90
C GLU A 454 0.26 18.42 12.90
N ILE A 455 0.87 18.01 14.01
CA ILE A 455 1.39 16.65 14.19
C ILE A 455 0.22 15.67 14.28
N SER A 456 -0.78 15.99 15.10
CA SER A 456 -1.98 15.17 15.28
C SER A 456 -2.75 14.98 13.97
N GLU A 457 -2.87 16.05 13.18
CA GLU A 457 -3.46 16.02 11.84
C GLU A 457 -2.71 15.04 10.94
N LEU A 458 -1.38 15.15 10.83
CA LEU A 458 -0.60 14.21 10.01
C LEU A 458 -0.80 12.76 10.46
N LEU A 459 -0.76 12.49 11.77
CA LEU A 459 -0.86 11.13 12.32
C LEU A 459 -2.27 10.52 12.16
N THR A 460 -3.31 11.35 12.04
CA THR A 460 -4.71 10.88 11.92
C THR A 460 -5.22 10.87 10.48
N THR A 461 -4.74 11.77 9.63
CA THR A 461 -5.24 11.95 8.27
C THR A 461 -4.27 11.49 7.19
N GLY A 462 -2.97 11.37 7.53
CA GLY A 462 -1.90 11.15 6.58
C GLY A 462 -1.47 12.38 5.79
N VAL A 463 -2.10 13.54 6.02
CA VAL A 463 -1.82 14.80 5.30
C VAL A 463 -1.89 15.96 6.27
N SER A 464 -0.86 16.81 6.26
CA SER A 464 -0.90 18.11 6.92
C SER A 464 -0.40 19.18 5.96
N LYS A 465 -0.43 20.44 6.40
CA LYS A 465 0.16 21.55 5.63
C LYS A 465 1.66 21.37 5.32
N HIS A 466 2.36 20.53 6.09
CA HIS A 466 3.82 20.37 6.00
C HIS A 466 4.26 19.06 5.36
N ALA A 467 3.45 18.00 5.43
CA ALA A 467 3.84 16.69 4.94
C ALA A 467 2.66 15.82 4.52
N ILE A 468 2.96 14.84 3.67
CA ILE A 468 2.06 13.77 3.27
C ILE A 468 2.75 12.44 3.57
N ALA A 469 2.09 11.58 4.32
CA ALA A 469 2.57 10.23 4.59
C ALA A 469 2.40 9.34 3.34
N SER A 470 3.40 8.51 3.07
CA SER A 470 3.42 7.59 1.93
C SER A 470 4.06 6.25 2.32
N GLY A 471 3.88 5.24 1.48
CA GLY A 471 4.42 3.90 1.71
C GLY A 471 4.01 3.31 3.06
N PRO A 472 4.94 2.69 3.81
CA PRO A 472 4.63 2.06 5.09
C PRO A 472 3.96 3.01 6.10
N MET A 473 4.31 4.29 6.11
CA MET A 473 3.72 5.23 7.06
C MET A 473 2.23 5.50 6.75
N ALA A 474 1.86 5.58 5.47
CA ALA A 474 0.45 5.67 5.08
C ALA A 474 -0.32 4.41 5.50
N THR A 475 0.30 3.23 5.40
CA THR A 475 -0.29 1.98 5.89
C THR A 475 -0.49 1.98 7.41
N ILE A 476 0.50 2.44 8.18
CA ILE A 476 0.39 2.55 9.65
C ILE A 476 -0.71 3.52 10.05
N ILE A 477 -0.83 4.67 9.38
CA ILE A 477 -1.92 5.62 9.63
C ILE A 477 -3.27 4.97 9.33
N ARG A 478 -3.38 4.31 8.17
CA ARG A 478 -4.62 3.66 7.76
C ARG A 478 -5.04 2.55 8.72
N GLN A 479 -4.11 1.72 9.18
CA GLN A 479 -4.43 0.51 9.94
C GLN A 479 -4.45 0.70 11.45
N SER A 480 -3.73 1.70 11.97
CA SER A 480 -3.54 1.93 13.40
C SER A 480 -3.89 3.36 13.82
N LEU A 481 -3.07 4.35 13.46
CA LEU A 481 -3.09 5.65 14.13
C LEU A 481 -4.41 6.41 13.99
N GLN A 482 -5.07 6.34 12.84
CA GLN A 482 -6.37 7.03 12.65
C GLN A 482 -7.49 6.52 13.59
N HIS A 483 -7.28 5.38 14.26
CA HIS A 483 -8.24 4.76 15.16
C HIS A 483 -7.90 4.96 16.63
N LEU A 484 -6.80 5.66 16.95
CA LEU A 484 -6.48 6.06 18.31
C LEU A 484 -7.45 7.15 18.79
N SER A 485 -7.65 7.26 20.11
CA SER A 485 -8.42 8.37 20.66
C SER A 485 -7.69 9.69 20.39
N SER A 486 -8.44 10.79 20.37
CA SER A 486 -7.85 12.13 20.20
C SER A 486 -6.84 12.45 21.31
N GLU A 487 -7.08 11.95 22.53
CA GLU A 487 -6.17 12.09 23.66
C GLU A 487 -4.84 11.35 23.43
N ASP A 488 -4.89 10.10 22.97
CA ASP A 488 -3.68 9.31 22.71
C ASP A 488 -2.89 9.84 21.52
N ILE A 489 -3.55 10.31 20.46
CA ILE A 489 -2.88 11.00 19.34
C ILE A 489 -2.20 12.28 19.81
N ARG A 490 -2.88 13.07 20.64
CA ARG A 490 -2.33 14.30 21.18
C ARG A 490 -1.12 14.00 22.07
N ALA A 491 -1.19 12.97 22.93
CA ALA A 491 -0.09 12.52 23.76
C ALA A 491 1.12 12.09 22.91
N VAL A 492 0.91 11.30 21.85
CA VAL A 492 1.96 10.93 20.89
C VAL A 492 2.57 12.19 20.26
N ALA A 493 1.75 13.16 19.83
CA ALA A 493 2.22 14.41 19.25
C ALA A 493 3.06 15.25 20.24
N VAL A 494 2.65 15.32 21.51
CA VAL A 494 3.38 16.00 22.60
C VAL A 494 4.76 15.38 22.79
N TYR A 495 4.83 14.05 22.84
CA TYR A 495 6.11 13.34 22.96
C TYR A 495 7.01 13.59 21.74
N LEU A 496 6.51 13.37 20.52
CA LEU A 496 7.28 13.53 19.28
C LEU A 496 7.78 14.96 19.06
N LYS A 497 6.98 15.97 19.41
CA LYS A 497 7.43 17.37 19.38
C LYS A 497 8.61 17.58 20.33
N SER A 498 8.48 17.13 21.59
CA SER A 498 9.48 17.40 22.64
C SER A 498 10.86 16.78 22.37
N ILE A 499 10.92 15.62 21.70
CA ILE A 499 12.19 14.95 21.38
C ILE A 499 12.90 15.60 20.19
N ALA A 500 12.18 16.40 19.39
CA ALA A 500 12.72 17.14 18.25
C ALA A 500 13.02 18.63 18.56
N GLU A 501 12.58 19.15 19.71
CA GLU A 501 12.80 20.54 20.13
C GLU A 501 14.24 20.84 20.56
N ASN A 502 14.98 19.82 21.01
CA ASN A 502 16.31 19.99 21.62
C ASN A 502 17.48 19.76 20.66
N GLU A 503 17.21 19.27 19.44
CA GLU A 503 18.25 19.08 18.43
C GLU A 503 18.58 20.42 17.77
N ARG A 504 19.87 20.76 17.75
CA ARG A 504 20.36 21.90 16.97
C ARG A 504 20.13 21.55 15.50
N ASP A 505 19.72 22.54 14.71
CA ASP A 505 19.72 22.42 13.25
C ASP A 505 21.15 22.09 12.80
N ASP A 506 21.46 20.79 12.69
CA ASP A 506 22.65 20.34 11.99
C ASP A 506 22.60 20.96 10.60
N THR A 507 23.68 21.59 10.18
CA THR A 507 23.70 22.26 8.88
C THR A 507 23.38 21.23 7.80
N ALA A 508 22.31 21.44 7.03
CA ALA A 508 21.93 20.60 5.90
C ALA A 508 23.20 20.25 5.10
N ARG A 509 23.50 18.95 4.97
CA ARG A 509 24.68 18.49 4.23
C ARG A 509 24.57 19.00 2.79
N THR A 510 25.27 20.09 2.52
CA THR A 510 25.33 20.70 1.20
C THR A 510 26.09 19.74 0.30
N HIS A 511 25.37 19.09 -0.61
CA HIS A 511 26.02 18.33 -1.66
C HIS A 511 26.66 19.33 -2.61
N ALA A 512 27.94 19.11 -2.93
CA ALA A 512 28.68 20.01 -3.81
C ALA A 512 27.96 20.09 -5.17
N PRO A 513 27.73 21.30 -5.72
CA PRO A 513 27.18 21.43 -7.05
C PRO A 513 28.17 20.80 -8.02
N VAL A 514 27.74 19.76 -8.74
CA VAL A 514 28.63 19.11 -9.69
C VAL A 514 28.48 19.75 -11.06
N ASN A 515 29.40 20.64 -11.31
CA ASN A 515 29.57 21.52 -12.46
C ASN A 515 30.37 20.81 -13.58
N SER A 516 29.79 19.75 -14.14
CA SER A 516 30.25 19.15 -15.40
C SER A 516 29.24 19.42 -16.52
N ALA A 517 29.72 19.57 -17.75
CA ALA A 517 28.85 19.78 -18.92
C ALA A 517 27.83 18.63 -19.09
N GLU A 518 28.26 17.39 -18.83
CA GLU A 518 27.43 16.19 -18.86
C GLU A 518 26.25 16.27 -17.88
N ARG A 519 26.48 16.70 -16.64
CA ARG A 519 25.39 16.85 -15.65
C ARG A 519 24.42 17.97 -16.00
N TRP A 520 24.88 19.04 -16.65
CA TRP A 520 23.97 20.07 -17.16
C TRP A 520 23.06 19.54 -18.25
N GLU A 521 23.59 18.72 -19.16
CA GLU A 521 22.79 18.06 -20.20
C GLU A 521 21.76 17.10 -19.57
N GLN A 522 22.19 16.24 -18.65
CA GLN A 522 21.29 15.34 -17.93
C GLN A 522 20.23 16.10 -17.12
N PHE A 523 20.59 17.22 -16.50
CA PHE A 523 19.63 18.09 -15.80
C PHE A 523 18.58 18.66 -16.76
N ALA A 524 18.99 19.10 -17.96
CA ALA A 524 18.08 19.57 -18.99
C ALA A 524 17.16 18.45 -19.53
N GLN A 525 17.67 17.23 -19.71
CA GLN A 525 16.86 16.07 -20.07
C GLN A 525 15.85 15.73 -18.95
N GLY A 526 16.28 15.74 -17.69
CA GLY A 526 15.41 15.54 -16.54
C GLY A 526 14.30 16.59 -16.46
N ARG A 527 14.59 17.85 -16.80
CA ARG A 527 13.58 18.91 -16.92
C ARG A 527 12.54 18.60 -17.99
N GLN A 528 12.94 18.20 -19.19
CA GLN A 528 12.00 17.86 -20.26
C GLN A 528 11.06 16.70 -19.86
N LEU A 529 11.61 15.71 -19.17
CA LEU A 529 10.82 14.60 -18.64
C LEU A 529 9.85 15.06 -17.53
N TYR A 530 10.30 15.95 -16.64
CA TYR A 530 9.44 16.56 -15.62
C TYR A 530 8.28 17.35 -16.23
N GLU A 531 8.57 18.21 -17.22
CA GLU A 531 7.57 19.00 -17.95
C GLU A 531 6.51 18.08 -18.61
N LYS A 532 6.93 16.91 -19.09
CA LYS A 532 6.05 15.94 -19.73
C LYS A 532 5.18 15.13 -18.76
N TYR A 533 5.73 14.70 -17.62
CA TYR A 533 5.06 13.68 -16.78
C TYR A 533 4.64 14.17 -15.38
N CYS A 534 5.24 15.24 -14.87
CA CYS A 534 5.12 15.65 -13.47
C CYS A 534 4.51 17.05 -13.31
N GLN A 535 4.79 17.95 -14.26
CA GLN A 535 4.45 19.37 -14.15
C GLN A 535 2.95 19.65 -14.02
N GLU A 536 2.08 18.86 -14.64
CA GLU A 536 0.62 19.07 -14.55
C GLU A 536 0.12 19.05 -13.11
N CYS A 537 0.67 18.18 -12.27
CA CYS A 537 0.29 18.05 -10.86
C CYS A 537 1.20 18.88 -9.94
N HIS A 538 2.51 18.89 -10.19
CA HIS A 538 3.49 19.50 -9.27
C HIS A 538 3.86 20.94 -9.62
N GLY A 539 3.33 21.49 -10.70
CA GLY A 539 3.55 22.87 -11.11
C GLY A 539 4.88 23.09 -11.83
N THR A 540 5.03 24.28 -12.43
CA THR A 540 6.23 24.63 -13.23
C THR A 540 7.46 24.88 -12.36
N SER A 541 7.22 25.34 -11.14
CA SER A 541 8.23 25.66 -10.12
C SER A 541 8.28 24.62 -9.00
N GLY A 542 7.65 23.46 -9.19
CA GLY A 542 7.57 22.42 -8.16
C GLY A 542 6.76 22.86 -6.93
N GLU A 543 5.87 23.84 -7.08
CA GLU A 543 5.07 24.43 -6.01
C GLU A 543 3.94 23.51 -5.53
N GLY A 544 3.55 22.53 -6.34
CA GLY A 544 2.42 21.65 -6.06
C GLY A 544 1.10 22.41 -5.88
N VAL A 545 0.14 21.73 -5.24
CA VAL A 545 -1.16 22.28 -4.85
C VAL A 545 -1.42 21.89 -3.39
N PRO A 546 -1.50 22.87 -2.46
CA PRO A 546 -1.66 22.59 -1.02
C PRO A 546 -2.79 21.60 -0.73
N GLY A 547 -2.49 20.58 0.09
CA GLY A 547 -3.44 19.52 0.48
C GLY A 547 -3.80 18.50 -0.62
N ILE A 548 -3.30 18.68 -1.84
CA ILE A 548 -3.62 17.84 -3.01
C ILE A 548 -2.34 17.21 -3.56
N TYR A 549 -1.47 18.01 -4.17
CA TYR A 549 -0.20 17.58 -4.76
C TYR A 549 0.94 18.21 -3.95
N PRO A 550 1.82 17.41 -3.32
CA PRO A 550 2.86 17.98 -2.47
C PRO A 550 3.80 18.90 -3.28
N PRO A 551 4.27 20.00 -2.68
CA PRO A 551 5.37 20.76 -3.26
C PRO A 551 6.59 19.85 -3.39
N LEU A 552 7.36 20.02 -4.45
CA LEU A 552 8.66 19.38 -4.66
C LEU A 552 9.81 20.37 -4.36
N ALA A 553 9.59 21.66 -4.59
CA ALA A 553 10.51 22.72 -4.17
C ALA A 553 10.53 22.83 -2.65
N GLY A 554 11.73 22.79 -2.06
CA GLY A 554 11.93 22.90 -0.60
C GLY A 554 11.38 21.73 0.22
N ASN A 555 10.84 20.68 -0.42
CA ASN A 555 10.25 19.57 0.31
C ASN A 555 11.33 18.72 1.00
N ARG A 556 11.25 18.62 2.33
CA ARG A 556 12.19 17.85 3.16
C ARG A 556 12.42 16.43 2.64
N SER A 557 11.35 15.72 2.26
CA SER A 557 11.43 14.34 1.74
C SER A 557 12.18 14.26 0.41
N VAL A 558 12.10 15.32 -0.41
CA VAL A 558 12.82 15.43 -1.68
C VAL A 558 14.30 15.71 -1.44
N ILE A 559 14.67 16.50 -0.45
CA ILE A 559 16.06 16.91 -0.20
C ILE A 559 16.79 16.07 0.85
N LEU A 560 16.13 15.06 1.44
CA LEU A 560 16.75 14.08 2.33
C LEU A 560 18.05 13.55 1.74
N ALA A 561 19.06 13.32 2.60
CA ALA A 561 20.35 12.78 2.21
C ALA A 561 20.20 11.46 1.43
N SER A 562 19.33 10.57 1.90
CA SER A 562 18.94 9.38 1.15
C SER A 562 17.88 9.73 0.08
N PRO A 563 18.13 9.47 -1.22
CA PRO A 563 17.13 9.68 -2.27
C PRO A 563 16.07 8.56 -2.30
N LEU A 564 16.19 7.54 -1.45
CA LEU A 564 15.41 6.30 -1.53
C LEU A 564 13.90 6.55 -1.55
N ASN A 565 13.38 7.38 -0.65
CA ASN A 565 11.94 7.63 -0.58
C ASN A 565 11.42 8.33 -1.83
N THR A 566 12.13 9.35 -2.33
CA THR A 566 11.77 10.05 -3.57
C THR A 566 11.75 9.11 -4.77
N ILE A 567 12.77 8.25 -4.88
CA ILE A 567 12.83 7.21 -5.92
C ILE A 567 11.64 6.27 -5.81
N ARG A 568 11.32 5.79 -4.59
CA ARG A 568 10.21 4.86 -4.34
C ARG A 568 8.85 5.48 -4.62
N SER A 569 8.66 6.76 -4.33
CA SER A 569 7.45 7.50 -4.69
C SER A 569 7.27 7.62 -6.20
N VAL A 570 8.33 7.90 -6.97
CA VAL A 570 8.24 7.93 -8.44
C VAL A 570 8.00 6.55 -9.03
N LEU A 571 8.69 5.52 -8.55
CA LEU A 571 8.55 4.16 -9.06
C LEU A 571 7.14 3.60 -8.84
N ASN A 572 6.67 3.68 -7.59
CA ASN A 572 5.45 3.00 -7.18
C ASN A 572 4.20 3.89 -7.21
N GLY A 573 4.37 5.21 -7.25
CA GLY A 573 3.25 6.14 -7.07
C GLY A 573 2.50 5.83 -5.78
N GLY A 574 1.18 5.88 -5.85
CA GLY A 574 0.31 5.46 -4.75
C GLY A 574 -0.62 6.56 -4.28
N TYR A 575 -1.50 6.17 -3.36
CA TYR A 575 -2.37 7.08 -2.66
C TYR A 575 -1.91 7.26 -1.20
N PRO A 576 -2.05 8.46 -0.63
CA PRO A 576 -2.07 8.66 0.82
C PRO A 576 -3.08 7.75 1.52
N ALA A 577 -2.97 7.65 2.84
CA ALA A 577 -3.93 6.91 3.65
C ALA A 577 -5.36 7.45 3.46
N THR A 578 -6.31 6.58 3.10
CA THR A 578 -7.73 6.92 3.26
C THR A 578 -8.08 6.87 4.74
N THR A 579 -8.59 7.97 5.26
CA THR A 579 -9.05 8.07 6.64
C THR A 579 -10.43 8.69 6.71
N SER A 580 -11.05 8.72 7.90
CA SER A 580 -12.33 9.42 8.09
C SER A 580 -12.24 10.91 7.73
N ALA A 581 -11.10 11.55 8.02
CA ALA A 581 -10.84 12.97 7.72
C ALA A 581 -10.27 13.22 6.32
N ASN A 582 -9.73 12.18 5.65
CA ASN A 582 -9.25 12.24 4.27
C ASN A 582 -9.74 11.02 3.47
N PRO A 583 -11.05 10.92 3.18
CA PRO A 583 -11.63 9.70 2.64
C PRO A 583 -11.32 9.44 1.16
N ARG A 584 -10.92 10.49 0.41
CA ARG A 584 -10.80 10.45 -1.05
C ARG A 584 -9.47 11.05 -1.53
N PRO A 585 -8.29 10.63 -1.05
CA PRO A 585 -7.04 11.31 -1.38
C PRO A 585 -6.76 11.30 -2.90
N TYR A 586 -5.95 12.27 -3.35
CA TYR A 586 -5.40 12.29 -4.71
C TYR A 586 -4.20 11.34 -4.79
N GLY A 587 -4.00 10.72 -5.96
CA GLY A 587 -2.96 9.70 -6.16
C GLY A 587 -1.82 10.16 -7.07
N MET A 588 -0.67 9.52 -6.93
CA MET A 588 0.50 9.69 -7.80
C MET A 588 0.66 8.49 -8.73
N PRO A 589 0.95 8.68 -10.04
CA PRO A 589 1.15 7.56 -10.97
C PRO A 589 2.36 6.66 -10.69
N PRO A 590 2.23 5.33 -10.86
CA PRO A 590 3.36 4.40 -10.77
C PRO A 590 4.19 4.41 -12.06
N PHE A 591 5.24 5.23 -12.10
CA PHE A 591 6.02 5.43 -13.34
C PHE A 591 6.94 4.26 -13.71
N GLN A 592 7.17 3.29 -12.82
CA GLN A 592 7.99 2.10 -13.12
C GLN A 592 7.51 1.33 -14.36
N GLN A 593 6.23 1.42 -14.70
CA GLN A 593 5.65 0.70 -15.85
C GLN A 593 5.73 1.48 -17.16
N ILE A 594 6.14 2.75 -17.12
CA ILE A 594 6.01 3.71 -18.23
C ILE A 594 7.37 4.26 -18.61
N LEU A 595 8.21 4.52 -17.62
CA LEU A 595 9.53 5.11 -17.77
C LEU A 595 10.62 4.07 -17.57
N ARG A 596 11.72 4.24 -18.29
CA ARG A 596 12.94 3.47 -18.10
C ARG A 596 13.70 3.96 -16.86
N GLU A 597 14.59 3.12 -16.33
CA GLU A 597 15.36 3.43 -15.13
C GLU A 597 16.22 4.69 -15.30
N GLU A 598 16.79 4.89 -16.48
CA GLU A 598 17.57 6.10 -16.81
C GLU A 598 16.69 7.35 -16.73
N GLU A 599 15.48 7.29 -17.27
CA GLU A 599 14.54 8.41 -17.29
C GLU A 599 14.10 8.77 -15.88
N ILE A 600 13.85 7.76 -15.03
CA ILE A 600 13.51 7.98 -13.62
C ILE A 600 14.69 8.61 -12.86
N ALA A 601 15.92 8.13 -13.09
CA ALA A 601 17.12 8.70 -12.47
C ALA A 601 17.30 10.19 -12.84
N LEU A 602 17.05 10.55 -14.11
CA LEU A 602 17.09 11.93 -14.60
C LEU A 602 16.00 12.81 -13.97
N ILE A 603 14.75 12.33 -13.93
CA ILE A 603 13.63 13.06 -13.31
C ILE A 603 13.91 13.32 -11.82
N VAL A 604 14.31 12.30 -11.07
CA VAL A 604 14.58 12.44 -9.64
C VAL A 604 15.78 13.36 -9.40
N SER A 605 16.83 13.25 -10.22
CA SER A 605 17.99 14.17 -10.15
C SER A 605 17.61 15.61 -10.41
N PHE A 606 16.76 15.87 -11.41
CA PHE A 606 16.22 17.21 -11.68
C PHE A 606 15.41 17.72 -10.48
N ILE A 607 14.42 16.97 -10.01
CA ILE A 607 13.57 17.37 -8.87
C ILE A 607 14.40 17.70 -7.62
N ARG A 608 15.44 16.90 -7.34
CA ARG A 608 16.32 17.09 -6.19
C ARG A 608 17.28 18.27 -6.31
N ASN A 609 17.43 18.87 -7.49
CA ASN A 609 18.39 19.96 -7.76
C ASN A 609 17.73 21.19 -8.44
N ALA A 610 16.43 21.17 -8.67
CA ALA A 610 15.65 22.28 -9.20
C ALA A 610 15.16 23.20 -8.07
N TRP A 611 14.79 24.44 -8.41
CA TRP A 611 14.11 25.39 -7.50
C TRP A 611 14.86 25.68 -6.19
N GLY A 612 16.19 25.57 -6.20
CA GLY A 612 17.04 25.79 -5.02
C GLY A 612 17.22 24.54 -4.14
N ASN A 613 16.63 23.40 -4.51
CA ASN A 613 16.90 22.12 -3.86
C ASN A 613 18.38 21.73 -4.01
N LYS A 614 18.92 21.04 -2.98
CA LYS A 614 20.32 20.62 -2.90
C LYS A 614 20.44 19.15 -2.50
N GLY A 615 19.82 18.26 -3.26
CA GLY A 615 19.87 16.83 -3.03
C GLY A 615 21.03 16.15 -3.77
N SER A 616 21.38 14.94 -3.33
CA SER A 616 22.30 14.08 -4.07
C SER A 616 21.79 13.79 -5.49
N TRP A 617 22.72 13.65 -6.43
CA TRP A 617 22.42 13.14 -7.77
C TRP A 617 22.00 11.66 -7.70
N VAL A 618 21.07 11.25 -8.54
CA VAL A 618 20.54 9.88 -8.59
C VAL A 618 21.00 9.19 -9.86
N THR A 619 21.51 7.96 -9.70
CA THR A 619 21.99 7.12 -10.78
C THR A 619 21.02 5.96 -11.05
N THR A 620 21.16 5.29 -12.19
CA THR A 620 20.42 4.04 -12.47
C THR A 620 20.67 2.97 -11.41
N VAL A 621 21.90 2.87 -10.91
CA VAL A 621 22.27 1.94 -9.82
C VAL A 621 21.50 2.22 -8.52
N ASP A 622 21.13 3.48 -8.28
CA ASP A 622 20.27 3.84 -7.14
C ASP A 622 18.82 3.42 -7.37
N ILE A 623 18.35 3.51 -8.62
CA ILE A 623 17.03 2.99 -9.01
C ILE A 623 16.97 1.48 -8.83
N ASP A 624 17.96 0.74 -9.32
CA ASP A 624 18.01 -0.73 -9.23
C ASP A 624 18.02 -1.19 -7.77
N ARG A 625 18.91 -0.61 -6.96
CA ARG A 625 18.99 -0.89 -5.52
C ARG A 625 17.70 -0.57 -4.76
N SER A 626 16.88 0.35 -5.27
CA SER A 626 15.58 0.67 -4.66
C SER A 626 14.48 -0.35 -5.00
N LYS A 627 14.63 -1.11 -6.10
CA LYS A 627 13.68 -2.14 -6.55
C LYS A 627 13.91 -3.49 -5.87
N GLU A 628 15.16 -3.82 -5.53
CA GLU A 628 15.54 -5.11 -4.92
C GLU A 628 14.99 -5.28 -3.49
N SER A 629 13.74 -5.73 -3.31
CA SER A 629 13.38 -6.32 -2.02
C SER A 629 14.28 -7.53 -1.79
N VAL A 630 14.98 -7.59 -0.65
CA VAL A 630 15.93 -8.68 -0.35
C VAL A 630 15.32 -10.03 -0.72
N ASN A 631 15.84 -10.65 -1.79
CA ASN A 631 15.44 -11.96 -2.30
C ASN A 631 15.60 -13.03 -1.24
#